data_AF-A0AAZ3QN78-F1
#
_entry.id   AF-A0AAZ3QN78-F1
#
_cell.length_a   1.000
_cell.length_b   1.000
_cell.length_c   1.000
_cell.angle_alpha   90.00
_cell.angle_beta   90.00
_cell.angle_gamma   90.00
#
_symmetry.space_group_name_H-M   'P 1'
#
loop_
_entity.id
_entity.type
_entity.pdbx_description
1 polymer ?
#
loop_
_entity_poly.entity_id
_entity_poly.type
_entity_poly.pdbx_seq_one_letter_code
_entity_poly.pdbx_strand_id
1 'polypeptide(L)'
;RGSVNVEVNVIRLSGCLVTEEGCASLVSALRSNPSHLRELDLSNNDLKDSGVKLLSDGLENPHCKLETLRLSGCLVTEEGCASLVSALRSNPSHLRELDLSYNHPGDSGVRLLSAGLEDPHCRLEKLKYVEGLCQCSYQTCWTYQAG
;
A
#
# COMPACT_ATOMS: atom_id res chain seq x y z
N ARG A 1 25.37 3.75 -29.06
CA ARG A 1 25.10 4.45 -27.79
C ARG A 1 24.16 3.55 -27.00
N GLY A 2 24.70 2.68 -26.16
CA GLY A 2 23.90 1.79 -25.32
C GLY A 2 23.33 2.61 -24.17
N SER A 3 22.03 2.90 -24.22
CA SER A 3 21.31 3.34 -23.04
C SER A 3 21.23 2.13 -22.11
N VAL A 4 22.02 2.12 -21.05
CA VAL A 4 21.77 1.24 -19.91
C VAL A 4 20.41 1.61 -19.34
N ASN A 5 19.39 0.82 -19.67
CA ASN A 5 18.08 0.95 -19.06
C ASN A 5 18.22 0.39 -17.64
N VAL A 6 18.38 1.28 -16.65
CA VAL A 6 18.34 0.87 -15.25
C VAL A 6 16.86 0.65 -14.93
N GLU A 7 16.40 -0.59 -15.06
CA GLU A 7 15.05 -0.96 -14.60
C GLU A 7 15.00 -0.77 -13.09
N VAL A 8 14.39 0.34 -12.65
CA VAL A 8 14.12 0.57 -11.24
C VAL A 8 12.90 -0.28 -10.86
N ASN A 9 13.16 -1.47 -10.32
CA ASN A 9 12.13 -2.35 -9.80
C ASN A 9 11.77 -2.04 -8.33
N VAL A 10 12.59 -1.24 -7.64
CA VAL A 10 12.40 -0.87 -6.24
C VAL A 10 12.61 0.64 -6.08
N ILE A 11 11.61 1.33 -5.55
CA ILE A 11 11.69 2.74 -5.14
C ILE A 11 11.54 2.81 -3.62
N ARG A 12 12.51 3.45 -2.95
CA ARG A 12 12.46 3.73 -1.52
C ARG A 12 12.51 5.23 -1.31
N LEU A 13 11.41 5.78 -0.83
CA LEU A 13 11.21 7.19 -0.53
C LEU A 13 10.77 7.38 0.94
N SER A 14 11.18 6.44 1.81
CA SER A 14 10.82 6.52 3.22
C SER A 14 11.41 7.76 3.88
N GLY A 15 10.59 8.54 4.59
CA GLY A 15 11.02 9.76 5.26
C GLY A 15 11.45 10.89 4.32
N CYS A 16 11.04 10.86 3.05
CA CYS A 16 11.41 11.86 2.05
C CYS A 16 10.49 13.09 2.00
N LEU A 17 9.55 13.24 2.95
CA LEU A 17 8.55 14.30 2.99
C LEU A 17 7.72 14.36 1.70
N VAL A 18 7.31 13.19 1.19
CA VAL A 18 6.48 13.09 -0.01
C VAL A 18 5.16 13.83 0.22
N THR A 19 4.94 14.90 -0.53
CA THR A 19 3.71 15.69 -0.50
C THR A 19 2.61 15.02 -1.31
N GLU A 20 1.37 15.52 -1.22
CA GLU A 20 0.27 15.07 -2.07
C GLU A 20 0.60 15.22 -3.57
N GLU A 21 1.24 16.32 -3.96
CA GLU A 21 1.72 16.54 -5.34
C GLU A 21 2.80 15.53 -5.74
N GLY A 22 3.73 15.22 -4.82
CA GLY A 22 4.72 14.16 -5.02
C GLY A 22 4.06 12.79 -5.19
N CYS A 23 3.02 12.50 -4.42
CA CYS A 23 2.23 11.28 -4.52
C CYS A 23 1.48 11.20 -5.87
N ALA A 24 0.84 12.30 -6.30
CA ALA A 24 0.19 12.39 -7.61
C ALA A 24 1.19 12.18 -8.76
N SER A 25 2.39 12.75 -8.64
CA SER A 25 3.48 12.56 -9.61
C SER A 25 3.95 11.11 -9.67
N LEU A 26 4.09 10.45 -8.51
CA LEU A 26 4.41 9.02 -8.44
C LEU A 26 3.33 8.17 -9.10
N VAL A 27 2.04 8.43 -8.82
CA VAL A 27 0.92 7.72 -9.43
C VAL A 27 0.89 7.93 -10.94
N SER A 28 1.12 9.15 -11.41
CA SER A 28 1.25 9.43 -12.84
C SER A 28 2.40 8.65 -13.48
N ALA A 29 3.54 8.52 -12.79
CA ALA A 29 4.66 7.71 -13.24
C ALA A 29 4.33 6.19 -13.27
N LEU A 30 3.58 5.69 -12.28
CA LEU A 30 3.09 4.30 -12.25
C LEU A 30 2.15 3.98 -13.42
N ARG A 31 1.38 4.98 -13.88
CA ARG A 31 0.41 4.85 -14.98
C ARG A 31 1.00 5.03 -16.36
N SER A 32 1.96 5.94 -16.52
CA SER A 32 2.44 6.41 -17.84
C SER A 32 3.47 5.50 -18.51
N ASN A 33 4.14 4.63 -17.75
CA ASN A 33 4.97 3.56 -18.29
C ASN A 33 4.46 2.23 -17.72
N PRO A 34 4.60 1.08 -18.43
CA PRO A 34 4.52 -0.22 -17.78
C PRO A 34 5.68 -0.26 -16.78
N SER A 35 5.41 0.22 -15.57
CA SER A 35 6.44 0.33 -14.56
C SER A 35 6.87 -1.09 -14.24
N HIS A 36 8.15 -1.40 -14.47
CA HIS A 36 8.78 -2.60 -13.93
C HIS A 36 8.89 -2.53 -12.40
N LEU A 37 8.30 -1.51 -11.78
CA LEU A 37 8.27 -1.30 -10.35
C LEU A 37 7.50 -2.43 -9.68
N ARG A 38 8.21 -3.17 -8.84
CA ARG A 38 7.70 -4.26 -8.02
C ARG A 38 7.57 -3.85 -6.56
N GLU A 39 8.43 -2.96 -6.08
CA GLU A 39 8.37 -2.49 -4.70
C GLU A 39 8.37 -0.97 -4.60
N LEU A 40 7.47 -0.45 -3.78
CA LEU A 40 7.38 0.96 -3.43
C LEU A 40 7.33 1.08 -1.91
N ASP A 41 8.33 1.75 -1.35
CA ASP A 41 8.38 2.08 0.06
C ASP A 41 8.21 3.59 0.26
N LEU A 42 7.07 3.97 0.82
CA LEU A 42 6.71 5.34 1.17
C LEU A 42 6.56 5.52 2.68
N SER A 43 7.09 4.60 3.48
CA SER A 43 6.94 4.62 4.94
C SER A 43 7.44 5.94 5.55
N ASN A 44 6.87 6.39 6.66
CA ASN A 44 7.24 7.62 7.37
C ASN A 44 7.09 8.89 6.50
N ASN A 45 6.06 8.94 5.65
CA ASN A 45 5.63 10.17 4.96
C ASN A 45 4.18 10.48 5.35
N ASP A 46 3.84 11.75 5.54
CA ASP A 46 2.51 12.20 5.93
C ASP A 46 1.50 12.15 4.78
N LEU A 47 1.34 10.98 4.15
CA LEU A 47 0.45 10.78 3.01
C LEU A 47 -1.02 10.97 3.38
N LYS A 48 -1.41 10.52 4.58
CA LYS A 48 -2.80 10.49 5.07
C LYS A 48 -3.71 9.72 4.10
N ASP A 49 -5.02 9.78 4.34
CA ASP A 49 -5.99 9.07 3.50
C ASP A 49 -6.05 9.60 2.07
N SER A 50 -5.80 10.89 1.84
CA SER A 50 -5.80 11.48 0.50
C SER A 50 -4.67 10.96 -0.38
N GLY A 51 -3.44 10.86 0.16
CA GLY A 51 -2.32 10.25 -0.57
C GLY A 51 -2.54 8.76 -0.83
N VAL A 52 -3.09 8.03 0.14
CA VAL A 52 -3.44 6.61 -0.02
C VAL A 52 -4.52 6.41 -1.08
N LYS A 53 -5.50 7.31 -1.17
CA LYS A 53 -6.51 7.28 -2.22
C LYS A 53 -5.90 7.42 -3.61
N LEU A 54 -5.00 8.39 -3.80
CA LEU A 54 -4.27 8.55 -5.06
C LEU A 54 -3.46 7.29 -5.42
N LEU A 55 -2.77 6.68 -4.43
CA LEU A 55 -2.05 5.43 -4.64
C LEU A 55 -3.00 4.29 -5.04
N SER A 56 -4.15 4.18 -4.37
CA SER A 56 -5.17 3.17 -4.66
C SER A 56 -5.68 3.30 -6.10
N ASP A 57 -5.99 4.53 -6.54
CA ASP A 57 -6.35 4.80 -7.93
C ASP A 57 -5.23 4.38 -8.91
N GLY A 58 -3.96 4.50 -8.51
CA GLY A 58 -2.81 4.02 -9.28
C GLY A 58 -2.73 2.50 -9.36
N LEU A 59 -3.01 1.81 -8.25
CA LEU A 59 -3.00 0.35 -8.16
C LEU A 59 -4.13 -0.29 -8.97
N GLU A 60 -5.27 0.36 -9.10
CA GLU A 60 -6.40 -0.09 -9.93
C GLU A 60 -6.09 -0.09 -11.44
N ASN A 61 -4.98 0.52 -11.87
CA ASN A 61 -4.56 0.45 -13.26
C ASN A 61 -4.17 -1.01 -13.61
N PRO A 62 -4.79 -1.65 -14.64
CA PRO A 62 -4.50 -3.04 -15.00
C PRO A 62 -3.06 -3.28 -15.48
N HIS A 63 -2.33 -2.21 -15.82
CA HIS A 63 -0.92 -2.26 -16.19
C HIS A 63 0.03 -2.08 -15.00
N CYS A 64 -0.48 -1.74 -13.81
CA CYS A 64 0.32 -1.66 -12.60
C CYS A 64 0.87 -3.06 -12.23
N LYS A 65 2.18 -3.13 -11.94
CA LYS A 65 2.89 -4.39 -11.64
C LYS A 65 3.47 -4.43 -10.24
N LEU A 66 3.03 -3.51 -9.38
CA LEU A 66 3.49 -3.41 -8.00
C LEU A 66 3.08 -4.65 -7.20
N GLU A 67 4.06 -5.26 -6.55
CA GLU A 67 3.91 -6.47 -5.74
C GLU A 67 4.04 -6.16 -4.24
N THR A 68 4.83 -5.15 -3.88
CA THR A 68 5.03 -4.73 -2.49
C THR A 68 4.79 -3.23 -2.33
N LEU A 69 3.93 -2.88 -1.38
CA LEU A 69 3.66 -1.50 -0.97
C LEU A 69 3.87 -1.36 0.54
N ARG A 70 4.78 -0.45 0.93
CA ARG A 70 5.03 -0.13 2.34
C ARG A 70 4.58 1.30 2.64
N LEU A 71 3.64 1.41 3.57
CA LEU A 71 3.00 2.66 4.03
C LEU A 71 3.10 2.77 5.55
N SER A 72 4.14 2.19 6.16
CA SER A 72 4.29 2.19 7.61
C SER A 72 4.43 3.62 8.11
N GLY A 73 3.66 4.04 9.12
CA GLY A 73 3.79 5.39 9.67
C GLY A 73 3.37 6.51 8.70
N CYS A 74 2.31 6.30 7.92
CA CYS A 74 1.83 7.26 6.92
C CYS A 74 0.53 7.99 7.30
N LEU A 75 0.12 7.90 8.57
CA LEU A 75 -1.11 8.49 9.11
C LEU A 75 -2.38 7.99 8.40
N VAL A 76 -2.38 6.73 7.98
CA VAL A 76 -3.54 6.08 7.33
C VAL A 76 -4.61 5.76 8.36
N THR A 77 -5.86 6.09 8.05
CA THR A 77 -7.03 5.80 8.89
C THR A 77 -7.96 4.77 8.26
N GLU A 78 -9.16 4.60 8.82
CA GLU A 78 -10.25 3.79 8.26
C GLU A 78 -10.56 4.15 6.80
N GLU A 79 -10.51 5.43 6.43
CA GLU A 79 -10.83 5.90 5.07
C GLU A 79 -9.78 5.46 4.05
N GLY A 80 -8.50 5.58 4.38
CA GLY A 80 -7.41 5.09 3.54
C GLY A 80 -7.43 3.57 3.39
N CYS A 81 -7.82 2.84 4.45
CA CYS A 81 -8.01 1.39 4.38
C CYS A 81 -9.13 1.01 3.40
N ALA A 82 -10.25 1.73 3.40
CA ALA A 82 -11.33 1.50 2.44
C ALA A 82 -10.86 1.70 0.99
N SER A 83 -10.04 2.72 0.74
CA SER A 83 -9.44 2.98 -0.58
C SER A 83 -8.52 1.83 -1.02
N LEU A 84 -7.66 1.35 -0.12
CA LEU A 84 -6.77 0.21 -0.40
C LEU A 84 -7.55 -1.07 -0.71
N VAL A 85 -8.64 -1.34 0.02
CA VAL A 85 -9.48 -2.52 -0.22
C VAL A 85 -10.13 -2.49 -1.60
N SER A 86 -10.55 -1.32 -2.09
CA SER A 86 -11.03 -1.16 -3.47
C SER A 86 -9.98 -1.63 -4.48
N ALA A 87 -8.74 -1.15 -4.31
CA ALA A 87 -7.63 -1.53 -5.18
C ALA A 87 -7.24 -3.02 -5.06
N LEU A 88 -7.30 -3.61 -3.87
CA LEU A 88 -7.03 -5.05 -3.66
C LEU A 88 -8.06 -5.95 -4.37
N ARG A 89 -9.31 -5.51 -4.46
CA ARG A 89 -10.40 -6.21 -5.17
C ARG A 89 -10.41 -5.96 -6.68
N SER A 90 -9.63 -4.99 -7.15
CA SER A 90 -9.50 -4.71 -8.58
C SER A 90 -8.89 -5.90 -9.33
N ASN A 91 -9.32 -6.11 -10.58
CA ASN A 91 -8.82 -7.21 -11.41
C ASN A 91 -8.13 -6.68 -12.68
N PRO A 92 -6.82 -6.94 -12.88
CA PRO A 92 -5.91 -7.70 -12.02
C PRO A 92 -5.20 -6.83 -10.97
N SER A 93 -5.32 -7.18 -9.70
CA SER A 93 -4.35 -6.74 -8.69
C SER A 93 -3.09 -7.61 -8.73
N HIS A 94 -1.93 -6.97 -8.64
CA HIS A 94 -0.63 -7.64 -8.55
C HIS A 94 -0.02 -7.57 -7.15
N LEU A 95 -0.66 -6.87 -6.20
CA LEU A 95 -0.12 -6.63 -4.88
C LEU A 95 -0.13 -7.91 -4.03
N ARG A 96 1.02 -8.24 -3.46
CA ARG A 96 1.31 -9.45 -2.67
C ARG A 96 1.62 -9.10 -1.22
N GLU A 97 2.30 -7.98 -0.99
CA GLU A 97 2.69 -7.52 0.33
C GLU A 97 2.23 -6.07 0.57
N LEU A 98 1.53 -5.86 1.68
CA LEU A 98 1.08 -4.54 2.14
C LEU A 98 1.49 -4.34 3.60
N ASP A 99 2.25 -3.29 3.87
CA ASP A 99 2.65 -2.90 5.22
C ASP A 99 1.97 -1.59 5.63
N LEU A 100 1.04 -1.68 6.58
CA LEU A 100 0.32 -0.59 7.23
C LEU A 100 0.71 -0.45 8.70
N SER A 101 1.85 -0.98 9.13
CA SER A 101 2.33 -0.84 10.52
C SER A 101 2.42 0.64 10.94
N TYR A 102 2.27 0.92 12.24
CA TYR A 102 2.34 2.29 12.77
C TYR A 102 1.34 3.28 12.12
N ASN A 103 0.17 2.81 11.69
CA ASN A 103 -0.96 3.64 11.27
C ASN A 103 -2.14 3.50 12.24
N HIS A 104 -3.28 4.10 11.91
CA HIS A 104 -4.50 4.10 12.73
C HIS A 104 -5.71 3.54 11.95
N PRO A 105 -5.64 2.30 11.45
CA PRO A 105 -6.70 1.73 10.60
C PRO A 105 -8.05 1.62 11.30
N GLY A 106 -8.11 1.67 12.64
CA GLY A 106 -9.35 1.51 13.42
C GLY A 106 -9.98 0.13 13.27
N ASP A 107 -10.96 -0.18 14.13
CA ASP A 107 -11.68 -1.46 14.06
C ASP A 107 -12.39 -1.63 12.70
N SER A 108 -12.93 -0.53 12.16
CA SER A 108 -13.63 -0.54 10.88
C SER A 108 -12.68 -0.84 9.73
N GLY A 109 -11.52 -0.19 9.68
CA GLY A 109 -10.53 -0.42 8.62
C GLY A 109 -9.93 -1.82 8.69
N VAL A 110 -9.68 -2.36 9.90
CA VAL A 110 -9.24 -3.75 10.07
C VAL A 110 -10.31 -4.74 9.56
N ARG A 111 -11.59 -4.51 9.85
CA ARG A 111 -12.68 -5.34 9.30
C ARG A 111 -12.76 -5.25 7.78
N LEU A 112 -12.60 -4.05 7.20
CA LEU A 112 -12.59 -3.85 5.76
C LEU A 112 -11.42 -4.58 5.09
N LEU A 113 -10.21 -4.45 5.65
CA LEU A 113 -9.02 -5.16 5.16
C LEU A 113 -9.21 -6.68 5.22
N SER A 114 -9.75 -7.19 6.33
CA SER A 114 -10.04 -8.62 6.51
C SER A 114 -11.06 -9.12 5.47
N ALA A 115 -12.16 -8.40 5.28
CA ALA A 115 -13.15 -8.73 4.26
C ALA A 115 -12.61 -8.57 2.81
N GLY A 116 -11.61 -7.72 2.61
CA GLY A 116 -10.88 -7.60 1.34
C GLY A 116 -10.02 -8.83 1.04
N LEU A 117 -9.40 -9.42 2.06
CA LEU A 117 -8.60 -10.64 1.95
C LEU A 117 -9.43 -11.90 1.65
N GLU A 118 -10.70 -11.92 2.06
CA GLU A 118 -11.65 -13.00 1.75
C GLU A 118 -12.13 -12.99 0.29
N ASP A 119 -11.87 -11.90 -0.45
CA ASP A 119 -12.24 -11.80 -1.85
C ASP A 119 -11.40 -12.78 -2.71
N PRO A 120 -12.02 -13.64 -3.54
CA PRO A 120 -11.30 -14.63 -4.34
C PRO A 120 -10.40 -14.01 -5.42
N HIS A 121 -10.58 -12.72 -5.73
CA HIS A 121 -9.72 -11.97 -6.65
C HIS A 121 -8.58 -11.26 -5.93
N CYS A 122 -8.64 -11.15 -4.60
CA CYS A 122 -7.53 -10.64 -3.81
C CYS A 122 -6.33 -11.60 -3.89
N ARG A 123 -5.16 -11.02 -4.08
CA ARG A 123 -3.88 -11.73 -4.27
C ARG A 123 -2.87 -11.42 -3.18
N LEU A 124 -3.30 -10.69 -2.15
CA LEU A 124 -2.44 -10.26 -1.07
C LEU A 124 -2.08 -11.48 -0.20
N GLU A 125 -0.79 -11.74 -0.06
CA GLU A 125 -0.24 -12.88 0.68
C GLU A 125 0.19 -12.46 2.09
N LYS A 126 0.65 -11.21 2.22
CA LYS A 126 1.13 -10.65 3.49
C LYS A 126 0.50 -9.29 3.73
N LEU A 127 -0.20 -9.18 4.85
CA LEU A 127 -0.66 -7.92 5.40
C LEU A 127 -0.03 -7.72 6.78
N LYS A 128 0.59 -6.57 6.98
CA LYS A 128 1.06 -6.12 8.29
C LYS A 128 0.27 -4.90 8.71
N TYR A 129 -0.27 -4.93 9.91
CA TYR A 129 -0.73 -3.74 10.62
C TYR A 129 -0.43 -3.96 12.11
N VAL A 130 -0.17 -2.88 12.83
CA VAL A 130 -0.02 -2.94 14.29
C VAL A 130 -1.25 -2.29 14.88
N GLU A 131 -2.01 -3.06 15.65
CA GLU A 131 -3.10 -2.54 16.46
C GLU A 131 -2.50 -1.61 17.52
N GLY A 132 -2.72 -0.30 17.38
CA GLY A 132 -2.23 0.69 18.32
C GLY A 132 -2.89 0.50 19.68
N LEU A 133 -2.09 0.09 20.69
CA LEU A 133 -2.33 0.22 22.13
C LEU A 133 -3.81 0.11 22.57
N CYS A 134 -4.39 -1.08 22.44
CA CYS A 134 -5.42 -1.44 23.42
C CYS A 134 -4.71 -1.43 24.80
N GLN A 135 -5.26 -0.72 25.79
CA GLN A 135 -4.75 -0.69 27.18
C GLN A 135 -4.94 -2.05 27.90
N CYS A 136 -4.55 -3.15 27.26
CA CYS A 136 -4.59 -4.50 27.80
C CYS A 136 -3.29 -5.23 27.44
N SER A 137 -2.24 -5.00 28.26
CA SER A 137 -1.07 -5.85 28.62
C SER A 137 -0.40 -6.87 27.66
N TYR A 138 -0.80 -7.07 26.41
CA TYR A 138 -0.15 -8.04 25.51
C TYR A 138 -0.02 -7.46 24.10
N GLN A 139 1.23 -7.26 23.70
CA GLN A 139 1.60 -6.71 22.40
C GLN A 139 1.59 -7.85 21.38
N THR A 140 0.55 -7.97 20.57
CA THR A 140 0.49 -8.96 19.48
C THR A 140 0.57 -8.25 18.13
N CYS A 141 1.72 -8.38 17.45
CA CYS A 141 1.82 -8.09 16.02
C CYS A 141 1.02 -9.17 15.26
N TRP A 142 -0.02 -8.77 14.53
CA TRP A 142 -0.69 -9.69 13.62
C TRP A 142 -0.02 -9.60 12.25
N THR A 143 0.65 -10.69 11.84
CA THR A 143 1.02 -10.93 10.45
C THR A 143 0.01 -11.90 9.87
N TYR A 144 -0.78 -11.46 8.89
CA TYR A 144 -1.55 -12.40 8.08
C TYR A 144 -0.61 -13.03 7.04
N GLN A 145 -0.58 -14.37 6.97
CA GLN A 145 0.07 -15.14 5.91
C GLN A 145 -1.01 -15.98 5.24
N ALA A 146 -1.31 -15.71 3.97
CA ALA A 146 -2.11 -16.62 3.16
C ALA A 146 -1.31 -17.91 2.93
N GLY A 147 -1.85 -19.06 3.37
CA GLY A 147 -1.27 -20.38 3.15
C GLY A 147 -1.64 -20.97 1.81
#